data_AF-A0AA87XVS8-F1
#
_entry.id   AF-A0AA87XVS8-F1
#
_cell.length_a   1.000
_cell.length_b   1.000
_cell.length_c   1.000
_cell.angle_alpha   90.00
_cell.angle_beta   90.00
_cell.angle_gamma   90.00
#
_symmetry.space_group_name_H-M   'P 1'
#
loop_
_entity.id
_entity.type
_entity.pdbx_description
1 polymer ?
#
loop_
_entity_poly.entity_id
_entity_poly.type
_entity_poly.pdbx_seq_one_letter_code
_entity_poly.pdbx_strand_id
1 'polypeptide(L)' 'MIDQLVEIVKNVIGGQGGVRMTGGGFGGCVVALVPEAQVAPVRAAVEQQYPGPNGQGATIYVCKASPGAGVISA' A
#
# COMPACT_ATOMS: atom_id res chain seq x y z
N MET A 1 -10.33 -5.43 -8.53
CA MET A 1 -8.91 -5.79 -8.32
C MET A 1 -8.20 -4.79 -7.42
N ILE A 2 -8.22 -3.49 -7.73
CA ILE A 2 -7.62 -2.47 -6.84
C ILE A 2 -8.45 -2.28 -5.56
N ASP A 3 -9.78 -2.34 -5.65
CA ASP A 3 -10.67 -2.17 -4.49
C ASP A 3 -10.46 -3.28 -3.45
N GLN A 4 -10.10 -4.49 -3.89
CA GLN A 4 -9.76 -5.59 -2.98
C GLN A 4 -8.51 -5.25 -2.14
N LEU A 5 -7.48 -4.63 -2.73
CA LEU A 5 -6.32 -4.17 -1.97
C LEU A 5 -6.72 -3.10 -0.95
N VAL A 6 -7.60 -2.17 -1.34
CA VAL A 6 -8.13 -1.15 -0.42
C VAL A 6 -8.85 -1.81 0.75
N GLU A 7 -9.74 -2.76 0.50
CA GLU A 7 -10.51 -3.43 1.55
C GLU A 7 -9.63 -4.30 2.47
N ILE A 8 -8.67 -5.05 1.93
CA ILE A 8 -7.72 -5.84 2.74
C ILE A 8 -6.98 -4.92 3.71
N VAL A 9 -6.41 -3.82 3.20
CA VAL A 9 -5.65 -2.87 4.03
C VAL A 9 -6.57 -2.21 5.05
N LYS A 10 -7.76 -1.75 4.64
CA LYS A 10 -8.75 -1.08 5.50
C LYS A 10 -9.18 -1.97 6.68
N ASN A 11 -9.38 -3.26 6.44
CA ASN A 11 -9.76 -4.22 7.47
C ASN A 11 -8.67 -4.42 8.53
N VAL A 12 -7.39 -4.35 8.14
CA VAL A 12 -6.27 -4.47 9.09
C VAL A 12 -6.07 -3.18 9.88
N ILE A 13 -6.15 -2.03 9.21
CA ILE A 13 -5.81 -0.73 9.84
C ILE A 13 -6.95 -0.16 10.69
N GLY A 14 -8.19 -0.55 10.40
CA GLY A 14 -9.39 -0.01 11.04
C GLY A 14 -9.44 1.51 10.95
N GLY A 15 -9.68 2.17 12.09
CA GLY A 15 -9.74 3.64 12.18
C GLY A 15 -8.38 4.33 12.38
N GLN A 16 -7.26 3.60 12.37
CA GLN A 16 -5.94 4.14 12.73
C GLN A 16 -5.14 4.67 11.53
N GLY A 17 -5.78 4.81 10.37
CA GLY A 17 -5.13 5.22 9.14
C GLY A 17 -6.12 5.41 8.00
N GLY A 18 -5.60 5.43 6.77
CA GLY A 18 -6.42 5.54 5.57
C GLY A 18 -5.73 4.92 4.38
N VAL A 19 -6.53 4.37 3.46
CA VAL A 19 -6.05 3.76 2.22
C VAL A 19 -6.93 4.23 1.07
N ARG A 20 -6.29 4.52 -0.07
CA ARG A 20 -6.99 4.88 -1.31
C ARG A 20 -6.25 4.37 -2.52
N MET A 21 -6.97 4.18 -3.62
CA MET A 21 -6.34 3.97 -4.94
C MET A 21 -5.55 5.21 -5.37
N THR A 22 -4.46 5.01 -6.11
CA THR A 22 -3.71 6.08 -6.77
C THR A 22 -3.49 5.77 -8.26
N GLY A 23 -3.54 6.78 -9.13
CA GLY A 23 -3.46 6.65 -10.59
C GLY A 23 -4.79 6.86 -11.33
N GLY A 24 -4.79 6.67 -12.65
CA GLY A 24 -5.93 6.94 -13.55
C GLY A 24 -7.06 5.89 -13.57
N GLY A 25 -6.98 4.85 -12.74
CA GLY A 25 -7.89 3.70 -12.77
C GLY A 25 -7.41 2.56 -13.69
N PHE A 26 -8.10 1.41 -13.66
CA PHE A 26 -7.83 0.17 -14.43
C PHE A 26 -6.64 -0.71 -13.98
N GLY A 27 -6.06 -0.43 -12.82
CA GLY A 27 -4.91 -1.14 -12.24
C GLY A 27 -4.07 -0.19 -11.40
N GLY A 28 -2.87 -0.62 -11.03
CA GLY A 28 -1.87 0.25 -10.39
C GLY A 28 -1.71 0.01 -8.90
N CYS A 29 -1.56 1.10 -8.15
CA CYS A 29 -1.13 1.06 -6.75
C CYS A 29 -2.22 1.60 -5.80
N VAL A 30 -2.17 1.14 -4.55
CA VAL A 30 -2.84 1.81 -3.44
C VAL A 30 -1.79 2.54 -2.61
N VAL A 31 -2.18 3.63 -1.97
CA VAL A 31 -1.37 4.31 -0.95
C VAL A 31 -2.11 4.21 0.36
N ALA A 32 -1.41 3.75 1.40
CA ALA A 32 -1.94 3.61 2.74
C ALA A 32 -1.07 4.36 3.75
N LEU A 33 -1.70 5.18 4.57
CA LEU A 33 -1.11 5.70 5.81
C LEU A 33 -1.47 4.73 6.92
N VAL A 34 -0.45 4.14 7.54
CA VAL A 34 -0.59 3.10 8.56
C VAL A 34 0.33 3.40 9.74
N PRO A 35 -0.09 3.10 10.99
CA PRO A 35 0.82 3.10 12.12
C PRO A 35 1.99 2.14 11.86
N GLU A 36 3.20 2.48 12.30
CA GLU A 36 4.40 1.68 12.05
C GLU A 36 4.25 0.23 12.56
N ALA A 37 3.61 0.06 13.72
CA ALA A 37 3.30 -1.24 14.30
C ALA A 37 2.37 -2.12 13.44
N GLN A 38 1.61 -1.52 12.51
CA GLN A 38 0.68 -2.23 11.63
C GLN A 38 1.26 -2.54 10.25
N VAL A 39 2.47 -2.08 9.92
CA VAL A 39 3.10 -2.34 8.62
C VAL A 39 3.23 -3.84 8.35
N ALA A 40 3.73 -4.61 9.33
CA ALA A 40 3.89 -6.05 9.19
C ALA A 40 2.54 -6.80 9.07
N PRO A 41 1.54 -6.56 9.94
CA PRO A 41 0.19 -7.11 9.77
C PRO A 41 -0.45 -6.80 8.41
N VAL A 42 -0.35 -5.55 7.95
CA VAL A 42 -0.92 -5.11 6.66
C VAL A 42 -0.26 -5.87 5.51
N ARG A 43 1.08 -5.96 5.52
CA ARG A 43 1.83 -6.69 4.49
C ARG A 43 1.44 -8.16 4.42
N ALA A 44 1.39 -8.84 5.58
CA ALA A 44 1.00 -10.24 5.65
C ALA A 44 -0.43 -10.48 5.11
N ALA A 45 -1.37 -9.60 5.46
CA ALA A 45 -2.74 -9.70 4.97
C ALA A 45 -2.83 -9.53 3.44
N VAL A 46 -2.08 -8.58 2.86
CA VAL A 46 -2.02 -8.40 1.41
C VAL A 46 -1.39 -9.61 0.73
N GLU A 47 -0.26 -10.12 1.22
CA GLU A 47 0.40 -11.30 0.67
C GLU A 47 -0.51 -12.55 0.69
N GLN A 48 -1.32 -12.70 1.75
CA GLN A 48 -2.23 -13.84 1.90
C GLN A 48 -3.50 -13.72 1.06
N GLN A 49 -4.08 -12.53 0.99
CA GLN A 49 -5.45 -12.33 0.48
C GLN A 49 -5.49 -11.73 -0.92
N TYR A 50 -4.36 -11.24 -1.45
CA TYR A 50 -4.27 -10.67 -2.78
C TYR A 50 -3.39 -11.52 -3.71
N PRO A 51 -3.99 -12.48 -4.45
CA PRO A 51 -3.25 -13.31 -5.40
C PRO A 51 -2.78 -12.53 -6.65
N GLY A 52 -3.29 -11.31 -6.84
CA GLY A 52 -2.99 -10.43 -7.97
C GLY A 52 -3.33 -11.01 -9.35
N PRO A 53 -3.12 -10.24 -10.43
CA PRO A 53 -3.29 -10.73 -11.79
C PRO A 53 -2.29 -11.87 -12.07
N ASN A 54 -2.78 -12.99 -12.61
CA ASN A 54 -1.94 -14.15 -12.96
C ASN A 54 -1.20 -14.82 -11.79
N GLY A 55 -1.66 -14.65 -10.55
CA GLY A 55 -1.04 -15.24 -9.36
C GLY A 55 0.22 -14.50 -8.88
N GLN A 56 0.53 -13.34 -9.46
CA GLN A 56 1.62 -12.48 -9.01
C GLN A 56 1.13 -11.60 -7.87
N GLY A 57 1.59 -11.86 -6.65
CA GLY A 57 1.26 -11.06 -5.47
C GLY A 57 1.65 -9.58 -5.63
N ALA A 58 1.10 -8.73 -4.75
CA ALA A 58 1.41 -7.30 -4.78
C ALA A 58 2.87 -7.03 -4.38
N THR A 59 3.51 -6.06 -5.05
CA THR A 59 4.78 -5.48 -4.57
C THR A 59 4.47 -4.38 -3.55
N ILE A 60 5.13 -4.43 -2.39
CA ILE A 60 4.86 -3.53 -1.27
C ILE A 60 6.12 -2.72 -0.94
N TYR A 61 5.97 -1.39 -0.92
CA TYR A 61 7.04 -0.45 -0.55
C TYR A 61 6.67 0.26 0.75
N VAL A 62 7.55 0.17 1.76
CA VAL A 62 7.42 0.93 3.00
C VAL A 62 8.16 2.26 2.82
N CYS A 63 7.39 3.31 2.53
CA CYS A 63 7.93 4.63 2.25
C CYS A 63 7.79 5.56 3.46
N LYS A 64 8.75 6.48 3.61
CA LYS A 64 8.64 7.65 4.49
C LYS A 64 8.52 8.89 3.61
N ALA A 65 7.81 9.91 4.10
CA ALA A 65 7.76 11.20 3.42
C ALA A 65 9.17 11.80 3.37
N SER A 66 9.57 12.26 2.18
CA SER A 66 10.93 12.75 1.90
C SER A 66 10.87 14.07 1.13
N PRO A 67 11.95 14.88 1.16
CA PRO A 67 12.06 16.08 0.33
C PRO A 67 11.87 15.78 -1.16
N GLY A 68 11.39 16.78 -1.90
CA GLY A 68 11.35 16.75 -3.36
C GLY A 68 12.74 16.87 -4.00
N ALA A 69 12.78 16.99 -5.32
CA ALA A 69 14.03 17.14 -6.06
C ALA A 69 14.83 18.37 -5.59
N GLY A 70 16.14 18.21 -5.44
CA GLY A 70 17.06 19.25 -5.00
C GLY A 70 18.49 18.97 -5.45
N VAL A 71 19.36 19.96 -5.31
CA VAL A 71 20.79 19.82 -5.63
C VAL A 71 21.41 18.84 -4.63
N ILE A 72 22.12 17.84 -5.14
CA ILE A 72 22.90 16.93 -4.31
C ILE A 72 24.30 17.52 -4.18
N SER A 73 24.70 17.85 -2.95
CA SER A 73 26.09 18.20 -2.65
C SER A 73 26.94 16.92 -2.73
N ALA A 74 28.07 17.00 -3.44
CA ALA A 74 29.08 15.94 -3.43
C ALA A 74 29.80 15.88 -2.08
#